data_AF-L7LW57-F1
#
_entry.id   AF-L7LW57-F1
#
_cell.length_a   1.000
_cell.length_b   1.000
_cell.length_c   1.000
_cell.angle_alpha   90.00
_cell.angle_beta   90.00
_cell.angle_gamma   90.00
#
_symmetry.space_group_name_H-M   'P 1'
#
loop_
_entity.id
_entity.type
_entity.pdbx_description
1 polymer ?
#
loop_
_entity_poly.entity_id
_entity_poly.type
_entity_poly.pdbx_seq_one_letter_code
_entity_poly.pdbx_strand_id
1 'polypeptide(L)'
;MAVRMWYIRFRLAATLLYVGQTGRCVNLRLIEHRRSLTGRSPSELSLHCRQCKCTPKFDECSVLYWHRNEEIRLMIEAWHIDNSGSACMSQPSIKLHIEEIKCLSSYLLRRSPRVSD
;
A
#
# COMPACT_ATOMS: atom_id res chain seq x y z
N MET A 1 16.42 -6.10 16.79
CA MET A 1 15.88 -6.93 15.70
C MET A 1 15.36 -6.02 14.60
N ALA A 2 15.87 -6.13 13.37
CA ALA A 2 15.47 -5.24 12.28
C ALA A 2 14.02 -5.54 11.87
N VAL A 3 13.13 -4.58 12.09
CA VAL A 3 11.74 -4.64 11.66
C VAL A 3 11.75 -4.66 10.13
N ARG A 4 11.47 -5.82 9.52
CA ARG A 4 11.36 -5.94 8.06
C ARG A 4 10.05 -5.27 7.67
N MET A 5 10.12 -4.02 7.25
CA MET A 5 8.96 -3.22 6.90
C MET A 5 8.68 -3.31 5.39
N TRP A 6 7.48 -3.77 5.05
CA TRP A 6 7.03 -4.07 3.70
C TRP A 6 5.86 -3.16 3.32
N TYR A 7 5.73 -2.83 2.04
CA TYR A 7 4.51 -2.25 1.50
C TYR A 7 3.66 -3.31 0.85
N ILE A 8 2.41 -3.41 1.30
CA ILE A 8 1.43 -4.30 0.71
C ILE A 8 0.45 -3.50 -0.13
N ARG A 9 0.07 -4.07 -1.28
CA ARG A 9 -1.04 -3.60 -2.10
C ARG A 9 -2.00 -4.74 -2.34
N PHE A 10 -3.29 -4.48 -2.16
CA PHE A 10 -4.34 -5.40 -2.59
C PHE A 10 -5.56 -4.61 -3.09
N ARG A 11 -6.41 -5.30 -3.84
CA ARG A 11 -7.63 -4.72 -4.40
C ARG A 11 -8.77 -4.75 -3.37
N LEU A 12 -9.63 -3.73 -3.37
CA LEU A 12 -10.85 -3.63 -2.55
C LEU A 12 -12.13 -3.79 -3.36
N ALA A 13 -12.14 -3.27 -4.58
CA ALA A 13 -13.23 -3.33 -5.54
C ALA A 13 -12.65 -3.33 -6.96
N ALA A 14 -13.47 -3.40 -8.01
CA ALA A 14 -12.99 -3.50 -9.40
C ALA A 14 -11.85 -2.51 -9.74
N THR A 15 -11.97 -1.27 -9.27
CA THR A 15 -11.05 -0.16 -9.54
C THR A 15 -10.36 0.41 -8.29
N LEU A 16 -10.66 -0.09 -7.09
CA LEU A 16 -10.15 0.49 -5.85
C LEU A 16 -9.05 -0.37 -5.23
N LEU A 17 -7.98 0.29 -4.80
CA LEU A 17 -6.78 -0.30 -4.23
C LEU A 17 -6.57 0.18 -2.80
N TYR A 18 -5.94 -0.69 -2.02
CA TYR A 18 -5.33 -0.37 -0.75
C TYR A 18 -3.82 -0.43 -0.89
N VAL A 19 -3.13 0.56 -0.33
CA VAL A 19 -1.67 0.56 -0.13
C VAL A 19 -1.39 0.81 1.35
N GLY A 20 -0.54 0.00 1.97
CA GLY A 20 -0.20 0.19 3.38
C GLY A 20 1.17 -0.35 3.74
N GLN A 21 1.79 0.29 4.74
CA GLN A 21 3.02 -0.21 5.36
C GLN A 21 2.73 -1.29 6.41
N THR A 22 3.69 -2.20 6.58
CA THR A 22 3.71 -3.11 7.71
C THR A 22 5.11 -3.41 8.17
N GLY A 23 5.41 -3.14 9.44
CA GLY A 23 6.60 -3.65 10.14
C GLY A 23 6.47 -5.11 10.58
N ARG A 24 5.31 -5.74 10.36
CA ARG A 24 5.05 -7.14 10.66
C ARG A 24 5.25 -8.00 9.41
N CYS A 25 5.31 -9.32 9.61
CA CYS A 25 5.19 -10.26 8.49
C CYS A 25 3.89 -9.97 7.72
N VAL A 26 3.95 -9.97 6.38
CA VAL A 26 2.82 -9.67 5.50
C VAL A 26 1.59 -10.51 5.86
N ASN A 27 1.75 -11.82 6.06
CA ASN A 27 0.65 -12.72 6.43
C ASN A 27 -0.02 -12.32 7.74
N LEU A 28 0.75 -11.90 8.75
CA LEU A 28 0.19 -11.45 10.03
C LEU A 28 -0.61 -10.15 9.83
N ARG A 29 -0.10 -9.22 9.02
CA ARG A 29 -0.82 -7.98 8.69
C ARG A 29 -2.13 -8.24 7.95
N LEU A 30 -2.15 -9.18 7.00
CA LEU A 30 -3.38 -9.56 6.31
C LEU A 30 -4.40 -10.19 7.27
N ILE A 31 -3.95 -11.00 8.23
CA ILE A 31 -4.83 -11.54 9.29
C ILE A 31 -5.37 -10.41 10.17
N GLU A 32 -4.53 -9.46 10.58
CA GLU A 32 -4.94 -8.28 11.35
C GLU A 32 -6.03 -7.48 10.59
N HIS A 33 -5.82 -7.22 9.30
CA HIS A 33 -6.82 -6.56 8.46
C HIS A 33 -8.11 -7.36 8.34
N ARG A 34 -8.05 -8.67 8.11
CA ARG A 34 -9.25 -9.52 8.04
C ARG A 34 -10.03 -9.49 9.36
N ARG A 35 -9.33 -9.49 10.50
CA ARG A 35 -9.95 -9.39 11.83
C ARG A 35 -10.57 -8.02 12.08
N SER A 36 -9.98 -6.94 11.57
CA SER A 36 -10.55 -5.59 11.76
C SER A 36 -11.87 -5.38 11.02
N LEU A 37 -12.11 -6.11 9.92
CA LEU A 37 -13.38 -6.05 9.18
C LEU A 37 -14.58 -6.46 10.06
N THR A 38 -14.44 -7.54 10.82
CA THR A 38 -15.49 -8.11 11.68
C THR A 38 -15.35 -7.74 13.16
N GLY A 39 -14.21 -7.15 13.55
CA GLY A 39 -13.89 -6.82 14.93
C GLY A 39 -14.59 -5.58 15.48
N ARG A 40 -14.44 -5.42 16.81
CA ARG A 40 -14.96 -4.27 17.58
C ARG A 40 -14.11 -3.01 17.46
N SER A 41 -12.83 -3.14 17.06
CA SER A 41 -11.90 -2.02 16.86
C SER A 41 -11.77 -1.76 15.35
N PRO A 42 -12.55 -0.83 14.79
CA PRO A 42 -12.52 -0.57 13.36
C PRO A 42 -11.20 0.10 12.96
N SER A 43 -10.60 -0.35 11.86
CA SER A 43 -9.55 0.36 11.14
C SER A 43 -10.14 1.19 9.98
N GLU A 44 -9.40 2.17 9.46
CA GLU A 44 -9.80 2.94 8.25
C GLU A 44 -10.29 2.05 7.11
N LEU A 45 -9.54 0.97 6.82
CA LEU A 45 -9.95 -0.06 5.86
C LEU A 45 -11.33 -0.64 6.15
N SER A 46 -11.61 -0.97 7.42
CA SER A 46 -12.89 -1.59 7.80
C SER A 46 -14.04 -0.59 7.75
N LEU A 47 -13.80 0.68 8.11
CA LEU A 47 -14.80 1.74 8.00
C LEU A 47 -15.17 1.96 6.54
N HIS A 48 -14.16 2.08 5.67
CA HIS A 48 -14.36 2.19 4.23
C HIS A 48 -15.17 1.01 3.67
N CYS A 49 -14.77 -0.23 3.99
CA CYS A 49 -15.48 -1.41 3.51
C CYS A 49 -16.95 -1.47 3.99
N ARG A 50 -17.23 -1.00 5.22
CA ARG A 50 -18.61 -0.93 5.74
C ARG A 50 -19.47 0.10 5.02
N GLN A 51 -18.88 1.26 4.70
CA GLN A 51 -19.56 2.36 4.02
C GLN A 51 -19.76 2.08 2.52
N CYS A 52 -18.70 1.68 1.81
CA CYS A 52 -18.71 1.47 0.37
C CYS A 52 -19.13 0.05 -0.05
N LYS A 53 -19.32 -0.86 0.91
CA LYS A 53 -19.61 -2.30 0.67
C LYS A 53 -18.54 -3.01 -0.17
N CYS A 54 -17.30 -2.52 -0.13
CA CYS A 54 -16.17 -3.16 -0.78
C CYS A 54 -15.70 -4.41 -0.02
N THR A 55 -15.12 -5.37 -0.74
CA THR A 55 -14.59 -6.60 -0.14
C THR A 55 -13.09 -6.71 -0.46
N PRO A 56 -12.21 -6.59 0.54
CA PRO A 56 -10.78 -6.74 0.34
C PRO A 56 -10.40 -8.11 -0.23
N LYS A 57 -9.67 -8.10 -1.36
CA LYS A 57 -9.10 -9.28 -2.01
C LYS A 57 -7.68 -9.52 -1.52
N PHE A 58 -7.56 -10.05 -0.30
CA PHE A 58 -6.26 -10.28 0.34
C PHE A 58 -5.38 -11.32 -0.39
N ASP A 59 -5.99 -12.17 -1.19
CA ASP A 59 -5.34 -13.10 -2.11
C ASP A 59 -4.63 -12.41 -3.28
N GLU A 60 -5.12 -11.24 -3.70
CA GLU A 60 -4.44 -10.36 -4.67
C GLU A 60 -3.35 -9.47 -4.00
N CYS A 61 -2.93 -9.80 -2.77
CA CYS A 61 -1.91 -9.03 -2.06
C CYS A 61 -0.53 -9.22 -2.71
N SER A 62 0.11 -8.10 -3.03
CA SER A 62 1.48 -8.04 -3.54
C SER A 62 2.34 -7.14 -2.65
N VAL A 63 3.63 -7.47 -2.58
CA VAL A 63 4.62 -6.58 -1.96
C VAL A 63 5.13 -5.63 -3.03
N LEU A 64 4.86 -4.33 -2.88
CA LEU A 64 5.27 -3.32 -3.86
C LEU A 64 6.75 -3.00 -3.79
N TYR A 65 7.27 -2.85 -2.57
CA TYR A 65 8.64 -2.42 -2.35
C TYR A 65 9.13 -2.81 -0.97
N TRP A 66 10.43 -3.00 -0.85
CA TRP A 66 11.13 -3.27 0.39
C TRP A 66 12.41 -2.46 0.48
N HIS A 67 12.65 -1.83 1.62
CA HIS A 67 13.90 -1.13 1.91
C HIS A 67 14.15 -1.06 3.42
N ARG A 68 15.43 -0.97 3.84
CA ARG A 68 15.80 -0.88 5.27
C ARG A 68 15.60 0.51 5.86
N ASN A 69 15.90 1.55 5.08
CA ASN A 69 15.66 2.95 5.46
C ASN A 69 14.16 3.28 5.36
N GLU A 70 13.64 3.94 6.40
CA GLU A 70 12.23 4.33 6.55
C GLU A 70 11.81 5.49 5.65
N GLU A 71 12.63 6.52 5.51
CA GLU A 71 12.33 7.67 4.66
C GLU A 71 12.13 7.22 3.21
N ILE A 72 13.03 6.37 2.70
CA ILE A 72 12.91 5.77 1.36
C ILE A 72 11.59 5.01 1.24
N ARG A 73 11.20 4.26 2.28
CA ARG A 73 9.94 3.53 2.30
C ARG A 73 8.75 4.50 2.19
N LEU A 74 8.71 5.54 3.01
CA LEU A 74 7.63 6.54 3.03
C LEU A 74 7.53 7.29 1.69
N MET A 75 8.67 7.61 1.05
CA MET A 75 8.69 8.22 -0.27
C MET A 75 8.07 7.31 -1.34
N ILE A 76 8.39 6.02 -1.33
CA ILE A 76 7.84 5.07 -2.29
C ILE A 76 6.34 4.83 -2.07
N GLU A 77 5.89 4.80 -0.81
CA GLU A 77 4.48 4.74 -0.45
C GLU A 77 3.70 5.93 -1.01
N ALA A 78 4.18 7.14 -0.70
CA ALA A 78 3.54 8.37 -1.15
C ALA A 78 3.47 8.43 -2.68
N TRP A 79 4.57 8.08 -3.35
CA TRP A 79 4.61 7.97 -4.81
C TRP A 79 3.60 6.97 -5.36
N HIS A 80 3.46 5.77 -4.77
CA HIS A 80 2.49 4.78 -5.24
C HIS A 80 1.04 5.22 -5.02
N ILE A 81 0.75 5.89 -3.91
CA ILE A 81 -0.59 6.40 -3.61
C ILE A 81 -0.93 7.53 -4.58
N ASP A 82 -0.03 8.51 -4.76
CA ASP A 82 -0.25 9.65 -5.65
C ASP A 82 -0.43 9.21 -7.11
N ASN A 83 0.41 8.29 -7.61
CA ASN A 83 0.27 7.77 -8.98
C ASN A 83 -0.96 6.87 -9.17
N SER A 84 -1.53 6.33 -8.10
CA SER A 84 -2.80 5.61 -8.18
C SER A 84 -4.00 6.57 -8.24
N GLY A 85 -3.81 7.85 -7.93
CA GLY A 85 -4.85 8.87 -7.96
C GLY A 85 -6.08 8.46 -7.14
N SER A 86 -7.27 8.68 -7.70
CA SER A 86 -8.55 8.31 -7.07
C SER A 86 -8.80 6.81 -6.97
N ALA A 87 -7.95 5.97 -7.57
CA ALA A 87 -8.04 4.51 -7.49
C ALA A 87 -7.42 3.93 -6.21
N CYS A 88 -6.80 4.74 -5.34
CA CYS A 88 -6.29 4.31 -4.05
C CYS A 88 -7.07 4.95 -2.90
N MET A 89 -7.53 4.15 -1.93
CA MET A 89 -8.21 4.68 -0.74
C MET A 89 -7.24 5.22 0.32
N SER A 90 -5.97 4.87 0.24
CA SER A 90 -4.99 5.19 1.27
C SER A 90 -4.55 6.64 1.16
N GLN A 91 -4.25 7.26 2.30
CA GLN A 91 -3.60 8.56 2.35
C GLN A 91 -2.08 8.37 2.52
N PRO A 92 -1.26 9.17 1.85
CA PRO A 92 0.18 9.03 1.93
C PRO A 92 0.67 9.50 3.31
N SER A 93 1.58 8.72 3.90
CA SER A 93 2.17 9.02 5.22
C SER A 93 3.01 10.30 5.22
N ILE A 94 3.57 10.67 4.06
CA ILE A 94 4.27 11.93 3.82
C ILE A 94 3.75 12.58 2.54
N LYS A 95 3.82 13.90 2.44
CA LYS A 95 3.48 14.62 1.21
C LYS A 95 4.75 14.89 0.41
N LEU A 96 4.76 14.43 -0.83
CA LEU A 96 5.85 14.72 -1.76
C LEU A 96 5.59 16.00 -2.55
N HIS A 97 6.66 16.73 -2.84
CA HIS A 97 6.64 17.79 -3.82
C HIS A 97 6.63 17.20 -5.25
N ILE A 98 6.10 17.96 -6.20
CA ILE A 98 6.00 17.53 -7.60
C ILE A 98 7.36 17.17 -8.20
N GLU A 99 8.44 17.85 -7.80
CA GLU A 99 9.80 17.55 -8.26
C GLU A 99 10.33 16.23 -7.68
N GLU A 100 9.98 15.90 -6.43
CA GLU A 100 10.32 14.62 -5.81
C GLU A 100 9.59 13.47 -6.52
N ILE A 101 8.31 13.66 -6.83
CA ILE A 101 7.51 12.69 -7.61
C ILE A 101 8.15 12.44 -8.97
N LYS A 102 8.52 13.50 -9.71
CA LYS A 102 9.20 13.38 -11.01
C LYS A 102 10.52 12.61 -10.91
N CYS A 103 11.33 12.92 -9.89
CA CYS A 103 12.59 12.24 -9.64
C CYS A 103 12.36 10.74 -9.37
N LEU A 104 11.44 10.41 -8.48
CA LEU A 104 11.08 9.02 -8.15
C LEU A 104 10.51 8.26 -9.33
N SER A 105 9.64 8.88 -10.14
CA SER A 105 9.10 8.27 -11.36
C SER A 105 10.23 7.86 -12.31
N SER A 106 11.20 8.76 -12.51
CA SER A 106 12.35 8.46 -13.38
C SER A 106 13.20 7.29 -12.86
N TYR A 107 13.33 7.16 -11.54
CA TYR A 107 14.12 6.11 -10.89
C TYR A 107 13.40 4.75 -10.89
N LEU A 108 12.11 4.74 -10.56
CA LEU A 108 11.31 3.52 -10.42
C LEU A 108 10.91 2.93 -11.76
N LEU A 109 10.57 3.75 -12.76
CA LEU A 109 10.26 3.26 -14.11
C LEU A 109 11.47 2.58 -14.77
N ARG A 110 12.70 3.04 -14.47
CA ARG A 110 13.94 2.41 -14.96
C ARG A 110 14.22 1.05 -14.30
N ARG A 111 13.66 0.81 -13.11
CA ARG A 111 13.91 -0.38 -12.30
C ARG A 111 12.77 -1.38 -12.29
N SER A 112 11.64 -1.07 -12.93
CA SER A 112 10.59 -2.08 -13.13
C SER A 112 11.22 -3.30 -13.81
N PRO A 113 11.02 -4.53 -13.30
CA PRO A 113 11.43 -5.72 -14.01
C PRO A 113 10.88 -5.61 -15.43
N ARG A 114 11.71 -5.84 -16.45
CA ARG A 114 11.18 -6.17 -17.77
C ARG A 114 10.23 -7.33 -17.53
N VAL A 115 8.94 -7.11 -17.75
CA VAL A 115 7.98 -8.20 -17.88
C VAL A 115 8.48 -8.97 -19.08
N SER A 116 9.07 -10.13 -18.85
CA SER A 116 9.29 -11.09 -19.93
C SER A 116 7.91 -11.60 -20.31
N ASP A 117 7.55 -11.42 -21.59
CA ASP A 117 6.38 -12.03 -22.21
C ASP A 117 6.37 -13.57 -22.06
#